data_AF-A0A6G0NL58-F1
#
_entry.id   AF-A0A6G0NL58-F1
#
_cell.length_a   1.000
_cell.length_b   1.000
_cell.length_c   1.000
_cell.angle_alpha   90.00
_cell.angle_beta   90.00
_cell.angle_gamma   90.00
#
_symmetry.space_group_name_H-M   'P 1'
#
loop_
_entity.id
_entity.type
_entity.pdbx_description
1 polymer ?
#
loop_
_entity_poly.entity_id
_entity_poly.type
_entity_poly.pdbx_seq_one_letter_code
_entity_poly.pdbx_strand_id
1 'polypeptide(L)'
;MTKIRQGYTNEEKRTAFQDVRSGSKVEDVHKIRNISVRTLNRWVNAAESGKTPDNKRRGPPLHLIPDAETSIYEWVIARQMSGFPVGRQVVIRKASEVAMLIVDQGIGDRWYRRSMTRHPALTNRRSQGVSKSRDVVTNSDVVTLYWSLGKT
;
A
#
# COMPACT_ATOMS: atom_id res chain seq x y z
N MET A 1 -0.57 22.11 -34.00
CA MET A 1 -1.18 20.78 -33.77
C MET A 1 -0.45 20.08 -32.62
N THR A 2 -1.09 19.91 -31.48
CA THR A 2 -0.57 19.14 -30.34
C THR A 2 -0.63 17.65 -30.68
N LYS A 3 0.52 17.00 -30.89
CA LYS A 3 0.57 15.53 -31.09
C LYS A 3 0.09 14.85 -29.81
N ILE A 4 -1.10 14.25 -29.87
CA ILE A 4 -1.61 13.37 -28.82
C ILE A 4 -0.64 12.18 -28.74
N ARG A 5 0.02 12.01 -27.59
CA ARG A 5 0.91 10.86 -27.37
C ARG A 5 0.05 9.60 -27.31
N GLN A 6 0.25 8.70 -28.26
CA GLN A 6 -0.40 7.39 -28.26
C GLN A 6 0.06 6.61 -27.01
N GLY A 7 -0.89 6.24 -26.16
CA GLY A 7 -0.63 5.44 -24.96
C GLY A 7 -0.74 3.96 -25.30
N TYR A 8 0.28 3.17 -24.97
CA TYR A 8 0.26 1.71 -25.12
C TYR A 8 -0.16 1.04 -23.81
N THR A 9 -1.00 0.02 -23.90
CA THR A 9 -1.37 -0.81 -22.74
C THR A 9 -0.21 -1.69 -22.29
N ASN A 10 -0.25 -2.22 -21.07
CA ASN A 10 0.81 -3.11 -20.58
C ASN A 10 0.83 -4.46 -21.33
N GLU A 11 -0.32 -4.92 -21.83
CA GLU A 11 -0.44 -6.15 -22.60
C GLU A 11 0.19 -6.01 -23.99
N GLU A 12 -0.08 -4.91 -24.68
CA GLU A 12 0.57 -4.57 -25.96
C GLU A 12 2.10 -4.49 -25.83
N LYS A 13 2.59 -3.92 -24.72
CA LYS A 13 4.02 -3.87 -24.42
C LYS A 13 4.63 -5.25 -24.24
N ARG A 14 3.97 -6.10 -23.45
CA ARG A 14 4.47 -7.45 -23.13
C ARG A 14 4.48 -8.34 -24.36
N THR A 15 3.42 -8.29 -25.16
CA THR A 15 3.32 -9.05 -26.41
C THR A 15 4.37 -8.58 -27.42
N ALA A 16 4.50 -7.27 -27.67
CA ALA A 16 5.54 -6.73 -28.54
C ALA A 16 6.96 -7.06 -28.06
N PHE A 17 7.19 -7.02 -26.74
CA PHE A 17 8.46 -7.43 -26.14
C PHE A 17 8.73 -8.94 -26.31
N GLN A 18 7.72 -9.79 -26.15
CA GLN A 18 7.84 -11.23 -26.38
C GLN A 18 8.17 -11.56 -27.84
N ASP A 19 7.56 -10.86 -28.80
CA ASP A 19 7.84 -11.07 -30.23
C ASP A 19 9.29 -10.71 -30.59
N VAL A 20 9.82 -9.62 -30.02
CA VAL A 20 11.23 -9.27 -30.22
C VAL A 20 12.15 -10.28 -29.52
N ARG A 21 11.78 -10.73 -28.32
CA ARG A 21 12.55 -11.73 -27.56
C ARG A 21 12.54 -13.11 -28.21
N SER A 22 11.50 -13.48 -28.94
CA SER A 22 11.43 -14.74 -29.72
C SER A 22 12.25 -14.69 -31.01
N GLY A 23 12.91 -13.57 -31.31
CA GLY A 23 13.82 -13.41 -32.45
C GLY A 23 13.25 -12.64 -33.63
N SER A 24 12.03 -12.09 -33.53
CA SER A 24 11.47 -11.24 -34.58
C SER A 24 12.25 -9.93 -34.69
N LYS A 25 12.51 -9.46 -35.92
CA LYS A 25 13.15 -8.16 -36.12
C LYS A 25 12.22 -7.04 -35.66
N VAL A 26 12.80 -6.01 -35.04
CA VAL A 26 12.07 -4.84 -34.52
C VAL A 26 11.26 -4.14 -35.62
N GLU A 27 11.76 -4.15 -36.86
CA GLU A 27 11.06 -3.56 -38.02
C GLU A 27 9.78 -4.33 -38.40
N ASP A 28 9.79 -5.65 -38.27
CA ASP A 28 8.63 -6.48 -38.56
C ASP A 28 7.57 -6.28 -37.47
N VAL A 29 7.99 -6.23 -36.20
CA VAL A 29 7.10 -5.91 -35.06
C VAL A 29 6.52 -4.49 -35.17
N HIS A 30 7.31 -3.53 -35.67
CA HIS A 30 6.81 -2.18 -35.97
C HIS A 30 5.68 -2.19 -36.99
N LYS A 31 5.85 -2.92 -38.10
CA LYS A 31 4.83 -3.03 -39.16
C LYS A 31 3.57 -3.75 -38.67
N ILE A 32 3.73 -4.85 -37.94
CA ILE A 32 2.61 -5.68 -37.45
C ILE A 32 1.79 -4.94 -36.39
N ARG A 33 2.47 -4.33 -35.40
CA ARG A 33 1.80 -3.74 -34.23
C ARG A 33 1.62 -2.23 -34.30
N ASN A 34 2.12 -1.58 -35.35
CA ASN A 34 2.12 -0.13 -35.52
C ASN A 34 2.73 0.64 -34.33
N ILE A 35 3.80 0.07 -33.74
CA ILE A 35 4.54 0.66 -32.61
C ILE A 35 5.85 1.19 -33.14
N SER A 36 6.19 2.46 -32.86
CA SER A 36 7.43 3.03 -33.40
C SER A 36 8.68 2.22 -32.99
N VAL A 37 9.62 2.06 -33.92
CA VAL A 37 10.91 1.37 -33.68
C VAL A 37 11.65 1.96 -32.46
N ARG A 38 11.61 3.29 -32.30
CA ARG A 38 12.19 3.98 -31.13
C ARG A 38 11.55 3.51 -29.81
N THR A 39 10.24 3.30 -29.80
CA THR A 39 9.51 2.82 -28.62
C THR A 39 9.88 1.37 -28.31
N LEU A 40 9.95 0.51 -29.33
CA LEU A 40 10.34 -0.89 -29.17
C LEU A 40 11.77 -1.01 -28.61
N ASN A 41 12.73 -0.30 -29.20
CA ASN A 41 14.12 -0.27 -28.70
C ASN A 41 14.20 0.25 -27.26
N ARG A 42 13.39 1.26 -26.91
CA ARG A 42 13.31 1.73 -25.52
C ARG A 42 12.86 0.63 -24.56
N TRP A 43 11.90 -0.21 -24.95
CA TRP A 43 11.41 -1.32 -24.11
C TRP A 43 12.44 -2.46 -24.01
N VAL A 44 13.10 -2.79 -25.12
CA VAL A 44 14.17 -3.79 -25.17
C VAL A 44 15.34 -3.37 -24.27
N ASN A 45 15.86 -2.16 -24.45
CA ASN A 45 16.96 -1.63 -23.63
C ASN A 45 16.58 -1.51 -22.16
N ALA A 46 15.33 -1.17 -21.84
CA ALA A 46 14.85 -1.15 -20.46
C ALA A 46 14.90 -2.56 -19.86
N ALA A 47 14.45 -3.58 -20.59
CA ALA A 47 14.48 -4.97 -20.14
C ALA A 47 15.91 -5.51 -19.98
N GLU A 48 16.82 -5.19 -20.90
CA GLU A 48 18.26 -5.53 -20.78
C GLU A 48 18.89 -4.90 -19.53
N SER A 49 18.48 -3.67 -19.17
CA SER A 49 18.90 -3.01 -17.94
C SER A 49 18.20 -3.51 -16.66
N GLY A 50 17.42 -4.61 -16.74
CA GLY A 50 16.68 -5.19 -15.62
C GLY A 50 15.43 -4.40 -15.19
N LYS A 51 14.99 -3.42 -15.99
CA LYS A 51 13.80 -2.59 -15.71
C LYS A 51 12.60 -3.10 -16.49
N THR A 52 11.42 -3.13 -15.87
CA THR A 52 10.19 -3.52 -16.57
C THR A 52 9.68 -2.38 -17.47
N PRO A 53 9.22 -2.69 -18.71
CA PRO A 53 8.66 -1.69 -19.62
C PRO A 53 7.22 -1.25 -19.26
N ASP A 54 6.62 -1.89 -18.26
CA ASP A 54 5.26 -1.64 -17.79
C ASP A 54 5.05 -0.16 -17.42
N ASN A 55 3.90 0.40 -17.80
CA ASN A 55 3.43 1.71 -17.35
C ASN A 55 3.06 1.64 -15.85
N LYS A 56 4.04 1.55 -14.96
CA LYS A 56 3.81 1.85 -13.55
C LYS A 56 3.93 3.35 -13.37
N ARG A 57 2.79 4.04 -13.16
CA ARG A 57 2.82 5.40 -12.61
C ARG A 57 3.54 5.32 -11.27
N ARG A 58 4.78 5.79 -11.22
CA ARG A 58 5.50 5.94 -9.97
C ARG A 58 4.78 7.05 -9.22
N GLY A 59 4.06 6.68 -8.16
CA GLY A 59 3.51 7.68 -7.25
C GLY A 59 4.63 8.56 -6.70
N PRO A 60 4.29 9.70 -6.07
CA PRO A 60 5.27 10.48 -5.32
C PRO A 60 6.07 9.53 -4.40
N PRO A 61 7.39 9.76 -4.28
CA PRO A 61 8.24 8.95 -3.42
C PRO A 61 7.64 8.82 -2.02
N LEU A 62 7.83 7.66 -1.41
CA LEU A 62 7.40 7.41 -0.04
C LEU A 62 8.09 8.45 0.88
N HIS A 63 7.35 9.03 1.82
CA HIS A 63 7.93 9.97 2.79
C HIS A 63 8.93 9.30 3.74
N LEU A 64 8.81 7.98 3.92
CA LEU A 64 9.73 7.14 4.69
C LEU A 64 10.21 5.99 3.81
N ILE A 65 11.43 5.53 4.07
CA ILE A 65 11.95 4.28 3.51
C ILE A 65 11.03 3.13 3.99
N PRO A 66 10.71 2.12 3.14
CA PRO A 66 9.81 1.02 3.50
C PRO A 66 10.16 0.33 4.83
N ASP A 67 11.44 0.17 5.12
CA ASP A 67 11.92 -0.46 6.36
C ASP A 67 11.56 0.36 7.59
N ALA A 68 11.75 1.68 7.53
CA ALA A 68 11.39 2.59 8.62
C ALA A 68 9.87 2.63 8.86
N GLU A 69 9.07 2.56 7.78
CA GLU A 69 7.62 2.45 7.90
C GLU A 69 7.19 1.12 8.55
N THR A 70 7.86 0.02 8.19
CA THR A 70 7.63 -1.30 8.78
C THR A 70 7.97 -1.33 10.27
N SER A 71 9.09 -0.73 10.69
CA SER A 71 9.44 -0.65 12.12
C SER A 71 8.42 0.15 12.94
N ILE A 72 7.84 1.21 12.37
CA ILE A 72 6.75 1.96 13.02
C ILE A 72 5.51 1.08 13.14
N TYR A 73 5.17 0.33 12.08
CA TYR A 73 4.06 -0.62 12.08
C TYR A 73 4.22 -1.69 13.16
N GLU A 74 5.39 -2.32 13.27
CA GLU A 74 5.71 -3.32 14.29
C GLU A 74 5.61 -2.74 15.70
N TRP A 75 6.10 -1.52 15.88
CA TRP A 75 5.98 -0.79 17.15
C TRP A 75 4.51 -0.56 17.54
N VAL A 76 3.64 -0.20 16.59
CA VAL A 76 2.20 -0.06 16.83
C VAL A 76 1.59 -1.39 17.28
N ILE A 77 1.92 -2.50 16.62
CA ILE A 77 1.43 -3.83 16.97
C ILE A 77 1.91 -4.24 18.35
N ALA A 78 3.20 -4.11 18.62
CA ALA A 78 3.78 -4.44 19.92
C ALA A 78 3.04 -3.69 21.03
N ARG A 79 2.76 -2.40 20.82
CA ARG A 79 2.04 -1.60 21.79
C ARG A 79 0.59 -2.06 22.01
N GLN A 80 -0.10 -2.46 20.94
CA GLN A 80 -1.44 -3.05 21.03
C GLN A 80 -1.42 -4.38 21.79
N MET A 81 -0.44 -5.25 21.52
CA MET A 81 -0.28 -6.54 22.21
C MET A 81 0.04 -6.37 23.70
N SER A 82 0.76 -5.30 24.07
CA SER A 82 1.02 -4.95 25.47
C SER A 82 -0.18 -4.28 26.18
N GLY A 83 -1.35 -4.18 25.53
CA GLY A 83 -2.55 -3.57 26.12
C GLY A 83 -2.57 -2.04 26.11
N PHE A 84 -1.67 -1.38 25.38
CA PHE A 84 -1.58 0.07 25.30
C PHE A 84 -1.85 0.56 23.86
N PRO A 85 -3.09 0.54 23.37
CA PRO A 85 -3.39 0.96 22.00
C PRO A 85 -2.94 2.41 21.75
N VAL A 86 -2.21 2.63 20.64
CA VAL A 86 -1.76 3.96 20.25
C VAL A 86 -2.74 4.64 19.32
N GLY A 87 -3.16 5.85 19.70
CA GLY A 87 -4.01 6.68 18.88
C GLY A 87 -3.25 7.32 17.71
N ARG A 88 -4.01 7.75 16.69
CA ARG A 88 -3.49 8.39 15.47
C ARG A 88 -2.41 9.44 15.72
N GLN A 89 -2.63 10.38 16.65
CA GLN A 89 -1.69 11.48 16.91
C GLN A 89 -0.35 10.97 17.45
N VAL A 90 -0.38 9.91 18.25
CA VAL A 90 0.84 9.28 18.81
C VAL A 90 1.64 8.60 17.71
N VAL A 91 0.95 7.93 16.77
CA VAL A 91 1.60 7.31 15.60
C VAL A 91 2.23 8.38 14.70
N ILE A 92 1.52 9.47 14.40
CA ILE A 92 2.06 10.58 13.59
C ILE A 92 3.29 11.20 14.26
N ARG A 93 3.23 11.44 15.58
CA ARG A 93 4.37 11.98 16.33
C ARG A 93 5.57 11.04 16.26
N LYS A 94 5.36 9.75 16.53
CA LYS A 94 6.46 8.76 16.51
C LYS A 94 7.08 8.66 15.12
N ALA A 95 6.24 8.66 14.10
CA ALA A 95 6.71 8.60 12.72
C ALA A 95 7.42 9.89 12.30
N SER A 96 6.99 11.06 12.79
CA SER A 96 7.69 12.33 12.59
C SER A 96 9.06 12.36 13.25
N GLU A 97 9.21 11.81 14.46
CA GLU A 97 10.53 11.65 15.11
C GLU A 97 11.47 10.82 14.22
N VAL A 98 10.98 9.71 13.68
CA VAL A 98 11.78 8.85 12.77
C VAL A 98 12.09 9.58 11.46
N ALA A 99 11.13 10.30 10.89
CA ALA A 99 11.29 11.02 9.62
C ALA A 99 12.28 12.20 9.75
N MET A 100 12.28 12.90 10.88
CA MET A 100 13.27 13.95 11.19
C MET A 100 14.70 13.39 11.17
N LEU A 101 14.92 12.18 11.68
CA LEU A 101 16.26 11.57 11.70
C LEU A 101 16.76 11.12 10.32
N ILE A 102 15.86 10.77 9.41
CA ILE A 102 16.23 10.19 8.10
C ILE A 102 16.21 11.25 6.99
N VAL A 103 15.21 12.13 6.99
CA VAL A 103 14.88 13.03 5.88
C VAL A 103 14.85 14.50 6.33
N ASP A 104 15.08 14.80 7.61
CA ASP A 104 14.98 16.15 8.19
C ASP A 104 13.62 16.82 7.92
N GLN A 105 12.58 16.02 7.69
CA GLN A 105 11.23 16.48 7.40
C GLN A 105 10.17 15.72 8.18
N GLY A 106 9.28 16.46 8.85
CA GLY A 106 8.20 15.91 9.64
C GLY A 106 7.08 15.39 8.74
N ILE A 107 6.32 14.42 9.23
CA ILE A 107 5.25 13.79 8.45
C ILE A 107 3.89 14.03 9.11
N GLY A 108 2.91 14.33 8.27
CA GLY A 108 1.58 14.71 8.73
C GLY A 108 0.52 13.65 8.51
N ASP A 109 -0.74 14.07 8.66
CA ASP A 109 -1.89 13.19 8.51
C ASP A 109 -2.00 12.51 7.14
N ARG A 110 -1.53 13.18 6.08
CA ARG A 110 -1.52 12.60 4.73
C ARG A 110 -0.67 11.34 4.68
N TRP A 111 0.45 11.30 5.39
CA TRP A 111 1.27 10.10 5.50
C TRP A 111 0.52 9.02 6.28
N TYR A 112 -0.07 9.35 7.44
CA TYR A 112 -0.79 8.39 8.26
C TYR A 112 -1.89 7.66 7.49
N ARG A 113 -2.73 8.40 6.74
CA ARG A 113 -3.78 7.80 5.92
C ARG A 113 -3.22 6.84 4.87
N ARG A 114 -2.15 7.24 4.16
CA ARG A 114 -1.50 6.40 3.16
C ARG A 114 -0.84 5.17 3.78
N SER A 115 -0.22 5.32 4.94
CA SER A 115 0.38 4.22 5.70
C SER A 115 -0.68 3.20 6.12
N MET A 116 -1.81 3.67 6.65
CA MET A 116 -2.93 2.78 7.00
C MET A 116 -3.54 2.06 5.79
N THR A 117 -3.57 2.68 4.61
CA THR A 117 -3.97 1.99 3.37
C THR A 117 -2.98 0.90 2.96
N ARG A 118 -1.69 1.08 3.23
CA ARG A 118 -0.65 0.06 2.96
C ARG A 118 -0.65 -1.07 3.99
N HIS A 119 -1.07 -0.79 5.22
CA HIS A 119 -1.05 -1.73 6.34
C HIS A 119 -2.46 -2.00 6.89
N PRO A 120 -3.32 -2.73 6.15
CA PRO A 120 -4.73 -2.95 6.53
C PRO A 120 -4.89 -3.74 7.83
N ALA A 121 -3.86 -4.47 8.26
CA ALA A 121 -3.82 -5.15 9.55
C ALA A 121 -3.95 -4.17 10.75
N LEU A 122 -3.48 -2.93 10.61
CA LEU A 122 -3.74 -1.84 11.57
C LEU A 122 -5.13 -1.25 11.34
N THR A 123 -6.17 -2.08 11.29
CA THR A 123 -7.53 -1.55 11.25
C THR A 123 -7.80 -0.84 12.58
N ASN A 124 -8.27 0.41 12.52
CA ASN A 124 -8.76 1.14 13.69
C ASN A 124 -9.93 0.34 14.29
N ARG A 125 -9.63 -0.55 15.25
CA ARG A 125 -10.66 -1.10 16.12
C ARG A 125 -11.14 0.06 16.97
N ARG A 126 -12.21 0.73 16.52
CA ARG A 126 -13.00 1.58 17.41
C ARG A 126 -13.49 0.65 18.52
N SER A 127 -13.00 0.86 19.74
CA SER A 127 -13.67 0.35 20.91
C SER A 127 -15.13 0.82 20.81
N GLN A 128 -16.06 -0.12 20.75
CA GLN A 128 -17.46 0.21 20.94
C GLN A 128 -17.54 0.67 22.40
N GLY A 129 -17.69 1.97 22.62
CA GLY A 129 -17.87 2.50 23.96
C GLY A 129 -19.07 1.80 24.57
N VAL A 130 -18.82 0.95 25.56
CA VAL A 130 -19.89 0.32 26.33
C VAL A 130 -20.53 1.47 27.12
N SER A 131 -21.81 1.74 26.87
CA SER A 131 -22.52 2.77 27.64
C SER A 131 -22.48 2.40 29.12
N LYS A 132 -22.51 3.38 30.03
CA LYS A 132 -22.54 3.13 31.49
C LYS A 132 -23.59 2.09 31.91
N SER A 133 -24.75 2.08 31.24
CA SER A 133 -25.82 1.10 31.45
C SER A 133 -25.44 -0.35 31.09
N ARG A 134 -24.44 -0.56 30.23
CA ARG A 134 -23.92 -1.88 29.83
C ARG A 134 -22.64 -2.26 30.57
N ASP A 135 -21.98 -1.31 31.22
CA ASP A 135 -20.78 -1.51 32.06
C ASP A 135 -21.16 -1.88 33.51
N VAL A 136 -22.41 -1.62 33.90
CA VAL A 136 -23.01 -2.14 35.15
C VAL A 136 -23.56 -3.53 34.87
N VAL A 137 -22.66 -4.51 34.71
CA VAL A 137 -23.03 -5.93 34.72
C VAL A 137 -23.16 -6.35 36.18
N THR A 138 -24.36 -6.71 36.59
CA THR A 138 -24.63 -7.24 37.92
C THR A 138 -24.58 -8.76 37.92
N ASN A 139 -24.35 -9.39 39.09
CA ASN A 139 -24.36 -10.85 39.20
C ASN A 139 -25.68 -11.47 38.71
N SER A 140 -26.81 -10.77 38.84
CA SER A 140 -28.10 -11.21 38.28
C SER A 140 -28.06 -11.34 36.76
N ASP A 141 -27.39 -10.42 36.05
CA ASP A 141 -27.31 -10.45 34.60
C ASP A 141 -26.50 -11.67 34.09
N VAL A 142 -25.43 -12.02 34.82
CA VAL A 142 -24.62 -13.22 34.55
C VAL A 142 -25.42 -14.49 34.76
N VAL A 143 -26.21 -14.55 35.84
CA VAL A 143 -27.08 -15.69 36.14
C VAL A 143 -28.19 -15.83 35.09
N THR A 144 -28.81 -14.73 34.65
CA THR A 144 -29.81 -14.75 33.58
C THR A 144 -29.23 -15.26 32.26
N LEU A 145 -28.01 -14.83 31.90
CA LEU A 145 -27.33 -15.35 30.71
C LEU A 145 -27.08 -16.86 30.80
N TYR A 146 -26.56 -17.34 31.93
CA TYR A 146 -26.28 -18.76 32.16
C TYR A 146 -27.53 -19.64 31.95
N TRP A 147 -28.67 -19.24 32.55
CA TRP A 147 -29.92 -19.97 32.38
C TRP A 147 -30.53 -19.87 30.98
N SER A 148 -30.28 -18.77 30.26
CA SER A 148 -30.73 -18.62 28.87
C SER A 148 -30.00 -19.54 27.91
N LEU A 149 -28.72 -19.83 28.17
CA LEU A 149 -27.88 -20.72 27.35
C LEU A 149 -28.14 -22.20 27.65
N GLY A 150 -28.69 -22.53 28.82
CA GLY A 150 -29.05 -23.89 29.22
C GLY A 150 -30.40 -24.38 28.70
N LYS A 151 -31.16 -23.54 27.98
CA LYS A 151 -32.40 -23.96 27.31
C LYS A 151 -32.08 -24.48 25.90
N THR A 152 -31.63 -25.72 25.83
CA THR A 152 -31.74 -26.58 24.63
C THR A 152 -32.84 -27.60 24.83
#